data_AF-A0A8H7QBK9-F1
#
_entry.id   AF-A0A8H7QBK9-F1
#
_cell.length_a   1.000
_cell.length_b   1.000
_cell.length_c   1.000
_cell.angle_alpha   90.00
_cell.angle_beta   90.00
_cell.angle_gamma   90.00
#
_symmetry.space_group_name_H-M   'P 1'
#
loop_
_entity.id
_entity.type
_entity.pdbx_description
1 polymer ?
#
loop_
_entity_poly.entity_id
_entity_poly.type
_entity_poly.pdbx_seq_one_letter_code
_entity_poly.pdbx_strand_id
1 'polypeptide(L)'
;MANLRRALLALSFTLVSVLAAGVEDEFGVQPEIIHQFRAQEKMPPKIVSQLASLLVLAPWIALLAGWAQLGYTPAKVINSIQNESLTSTVSIFSFLGTLAAIEFLFFNYWTHLNLFQTLGYLSVLSVVAFITGQRALTVVQQKRIRHTDPKKT
;
A
#
# COMPACT_ATOMS: atom_id res chain seq x y z
N MET A 1 5.34 77.22 13.85
CA MET A 1 5.60 75.83 13.39
C MET A 1 4.52 74.81 13.78
N ALA A 2 3.80 74.95 14.91
CA ALA A 2 2.77 73.99 15.34
C ALA A 2 1.57 73.86 14.37
N ASN A 3 1.13 74.96 13.76
CA ASN A 3 -0.05 74.97 12.87
C ASN A 3 0.21 74.28 11.52
N LEU A 4 1.45 74.36 11.01
CA LEU A 4 1.85 73.71 9.76
C LEU A 4 1.90 72.18 9.91
N ARG A 5 2.37 71.70 11.07
CA ARG A 5 2.43 70.27 11.39
C ARG A 5 1.04 69.66 11.57
N ARG A 6 0.11 70.42 12.17
CA ARG A 6 -1.31 70.03 12.28
C ARG A 6 -2.00 70.00 10.91
N ALA A 7 -1.72 70.97 10.04
CA ALA A 7 -2.24 70.99 8.69
C ALA A 7 -1.74 69.80 7.85
N LEU A 8 -0.45 69.47 7.94
CA LEU A 8 0.12 68.31 7.25
C LEU A 8 -0.43 66.98 7.77
N LEU A 9 -0.60 66.84 9.09
CA LEU A 9 -1.20 65.64 9.69
C LEU A 9 -2.69 65.51 9.32
N ALA A 10 -3.43 66.61 9.28
CA ALA A 10 -4.82 66.63 8.82
C ALA A 10 -4.92 66.27 7.34
N LEU A 11 -4.02 66.81 6.49
CA LEU A 11 -3.97 66.50 5.06
C LEU A 11 -3.59 65.04 4.79
N SER A 12 -2.67 64.48 5.57
CA SER A 12 -2.32 63.06 5.48
C SER A 12 -3.45 62.17 5.95
N PHE A 13 -4.19 62.59 6.98
CA PHE A 13 -5.29 61.81 7.55
C PHE A 13 -6.51 61.80 6.62
N THR A 14 -6.84 62.92 5.98
CA THR A 14 -7.90 62.99 4.97
C THR A 14 -7.53 62.19 3.71
N LEU A 15 -6.28 62.22 3.26
CA LEU A 15 -5.81 61.40 2.14
C LEU A 15 -5.92 59.89 2.42
N VAL A 16 -5.59 59.46 3.63
CA VAL A 16 -5.71 58.06 4.05
C VAL A 16 -7.19 57.65 4.19
N SER A 17 -8.06 58.50 4.74
CA SER A 17 -9.50 58.22 4.84
C SER A 17 -10.20 58.17 3.49
N VAL A 18 -9.82 59.01 2.52
CA VAL A 18 -10.37 58.98 1.15
C VAL A 18 -9.96 57.71 0.41
N LEU A 19 -8.80 57.14 0.71
CA LEU A 19 -8.35 55.88 0.10
C LEU A 19 -8.94 54.64 0.79
N ALA A 20 -9.35 54.75 2.05
CA ALA A 20 -9.91 53.66 2.86
C ALA A 20 -11.45 53.58 2.84
N ALA A 21 -12.13 54.69 2.58
CA ALA A 21 -13.57 54.70 2.35
C ALA A 21 -13.85 54.14 0.95
N GLY A 22 -14.11 52.83 0.87
CA GLY A 22 -14.69 52.22 -0.32
C GLY A 22 -15.96 52.99 -0.69
N VAL A 23 -16.05 53.37 -1.97
CA VAL A 23 -17.18 54.10 -2.56
C VAL A 23 -18.48 53.41 -2.17
N GLU A 24 -19.43 54.17 -1.63
CA GLU A 24 -20.78 53.71 -1.28
C GLU A 24 -21.39 52.91 -2.45
N ASP A 25 -22.10 51.81 -2.15
CA ASP A 25 -22.67 50.81 -3.08
C ASP A 25 -23.13 51.38 -4.44
N GLU A 26 -22.18 51.60 -5.35
CA GLU A 26 -22.43 51.64 -6.77
C GLU A 26 -22.63 50.19 -7.19
N PHE A 27 -23.76 49.88 -7.84
CA PHE A 27 -23.97 48.60 -8.53
C PHE A 27 -23.02 48.48 -9.74
N GLY A 28 -21.71 48.48 -9.47
CA GLY A 28 -20.62 48.36 -10.41
C GLY A 28 -20.03 46.95 -10.38
N VAL A 29 -19.41 46.56 -11.49
CA VAL A 29 -18.78 45.24 -11.61
C VAL A 29 -17.57 45.19 -10.67
N GLN A 30 -17.59 44.26 -9.71
CA GLN A 30 -16.47 44.02 -8.81
C GLN A 30 -15.28 43.39 -9.55
N PRO A 31 -14.04 43.66 -9.11
CA PRO A 31 -12.87 43.01 -9.68
C PRO A 31 -12.95 41.49 -9.49
N GLU A 32 -12.49 40.76 -10.51
CA GLU A 32 -12.48 39.29 -10.47
C GLU A 32 -11.51 38.78 -9.39
N ILE A 33 -12.01 37.95 -8.48
CA ILE A 33 -11.22 37.33 -7.41
C ILE A 33 -10.50 36.10 -7.97
N ILE A 34 -9.18 36.16 -8.07
CA ILE A 34 -8.36 35.02 -8.50
C ILE A 34 -7.95 34.21 -7.27
N HIS A 35 -8.42 32.97 -7.18
CA HIS A 35 -7.98 32.05 -6.12
C HIS A 35 -6.51 31.64 -6.33
N GLN A 36 -5.66 31.93 -5.35
CA GLN A 36 -4.26 31.48 -5.35
C GLN A 36 -4.16 30.06 -4.81
N PHE A 37 -3.88 29.11 -5.69
CA PHE A 37 -3.61 27.73 -5.30
C PHE A 37 -2.27 27.60 -4.57
N ARG A 38 -2.20 26.62 -3.66
CA ARG A 38 -0.95 26.26 -3.01
C ARG A 38 0.05 25.75 -4.04
N ALA A 39 1.31 26.18 -3.93
CA ALA A 39 2.38 25.62 -4.73
C ALA A 39 2.54 24.11 -4.44
N GLN A 40 2.83 23.33 -5.49
CA GLN A 40 3.10 21.90 -5.38
C GLN A 40 4.32 21.66 -4.47
N GLU A 41 4.21 20.69 -3.57
CA GLU A 41 5.33 20.33 -2.69
C GLU A 41 6.49 19.71 -3.49
N LYS A 42 7.72 20.06 -3.14
CA LYS A 42 8.92 19.61 -3.85
C LYS A 42 9.18 18.13 -3.55
N MET A 43 9.09 17.28 -4.56
CA MET A 43 9.41 15.86 -4.44
C MET A 43 10.93 15.64 -4.27
N PRO A 44 11.35 14.62 -3.51
CA PRO A 44 12.75 14.23 -3.41
C PRO A 44 13.31 13.75 -4.76
N PRO A 45 14.64 13.82 -4.96
CA PRO A 45 15.27 13.38 -6.19
C PRO A 45 15.08 11.88 -6.41
N LYS A 46 14.73 11.49 -7.65
CA LYS A 46 14.38 10.11 -8.03
C LYS A 46 15.47 9.08 -7.65
N ILE A 47 16.74 9.46 -7.72
CA ILE A 47 17.88 8.59 -7.41
C ILE A 47 17.85 8.13 -5.95
N VAL A 48 17.54 9.04 -5.02
CA VAL A 48 17.49 8.71 -3.59
C VAL A 48 16.34 7.71 -3.33
N SER A 49 15.18 7.94 -3.93
CA SER A 49 14.04 7.02 -3.83
C SER A 49 14.37 5.64 -4.41
N GLN A 50 15.07 5.57 -5.54
CA GLN A 50 15.47 4.29 -6.16
C GLN A 50 16.47 3.51 -5.30
N LEU A 51 17.49 4.19 -4.76
CA LEU A 51 18.46 3.57 -3.87
C LEU A 51 17.79 3.04 -2.59
N ALA A 52 16.88 3.81 -2.01
CA ALA A 52 16.11 3.37 -0.83
C ALA A 52 15.25 2.13 -1.15
N SER A 53 14.56 2.11 -2.30
CA SER A 53 13.78 0.93 -2.72
C SER A 53 14.66 -0.31 -2.91
N LEU A 54 15.85 -0.18 -3.50
CA LEU A 54 16.80 -1.29 -3.64
C LEU A 54 17.31 -1.78 -2.28
N LEU A 55 17.56 -0.86 -1.34
CA LEU A 55 17.97 -1.21 0.01
C LEU A 55 16.88 -2.01 0.75
N VAL A 56 15.61 -1.65 0.58
CA VAL A 56 14.47 -2.41 1.14
C VAL A 56 14.34 -3.80 0.51
N LEU A 57 14.76 -3.99 -0.74
CA LEU A 57 14.76 -5.29 -1.42
C LEU A 57 15.97 -6.17 -1.04
N ALA A 58 17.05 -5.59 -0.53
CA ALA A 58 18.29 -6.33 -0.23
C ALA A 58 18.12 -7.52 0.75
N PRO A 59 17.36 -7.42 1.85
CA PRO A 59 17.15 -8.56 2.76
C PRO A 59 16.50 -9.78 2.11
N TRP A 60 15.65 -9.57 1.11
CA TRP A 60 15.01 -10.66 0.37
C TRP A 60 16.02 -11.45 -0.46
N ILE A 61 16.98 -10.76 -1.09
CA ILE A 61 18.07 -11.41 -1.83
C ILE A 61 18.95 -12.22 -0.88
N ALA A 62 19.28 -11.65 0.28
CA ALA A 62 20.06 -12.34 1.31
C ALA A 62 19.35 -13.61 1.81
N LEU A 63 18.03 -13.55 2.03
CA LEU A 63 17.22 -14.71 2.41
C LEU A 63 17.29 -15.82 1.35
N LEU A 64 17.11 -15.48 0.08
CA LEU A 64 17.17 -16.45 -1.03
C LEU A 64 18.55 -17.08 -1.16
N ALA A 65 19.62 -16.29 -1.00
CA ALA A 65 20.99 -16.79 -0.98
C ALA A 65 21.23 -17.73 0.21
N GLY A 66 20.70 -17.41 1.39
CA GLY A 66 20.79 -18.25 2.58
C GLY A 66 20.13 -19.63 2.38
N TRP A 67 18.95 -19.69 1.77
CA TRP A 67 18.31 -20.96 1.45
C TRP A 67 19.09 -21.79 0.42
N ALA A 68 19.67 -21.13 -0.58
CA ALA A 68 20.52 -21.81 -1.57
C ALA A 68 21.76 -22.43 -0.92
N GLN A 69 22.40 -21.75 0.03
CA GLN A 69 23.55 -22.28 0.79
C GLN A 69 23.16 -23.48 1.66
N LEU A 70 21.95 -23.46 2.26
CA LEU A 70 21.42 -24.59 3.03
C LEU A 70 20.96 -25.76 2.15
N GLY A 71 21.02 -25.64 0.82
CA GLY A 71 20.61 -26.67 -0.12
C GLY A 71 19.09 -26.82 -0.28
N TYR A 72 18.31 -25.82 0.15
CA TYR A 72 16.86 -25.72 -0.06
C TYR A 72 16.58 -24.91 -1.34
N THR A 73 16.74 -25.56 -2.49
CA THR A 73 16.41 -24.97 -3.79
C THR A 73 14.93 -25.19 -4.11
N PRO A 74 14.24 -24.24 -4.79
CA PRO A 74 12.84 -24.42 -5.20
C PRO A 74 12.59 -25.73 -5.95
N ALA A 75 13.49 -26.12 -6.85
CA ALA A 75 13.40 -27.38 -7.58
C ALA A 75 13.41 -28.61 -6.66
N LYS A 76 14.24 -28.61 -5.61
CA LYS A 76 14.34 -29.72 -4.65
C LYS A 76 13.07 -29.84 -3.80
N VAL A 77 12.51 -28.70 -3.39
CA VAL A 77 11.25 -28.65 -2.63
C VAL A 77 10.10 -29.16 -3.48
N ILE A 78 10.00 -28.71 -4.74
CA ILE A 78 8.94 -29.15 -5.66
C ILE A 78 9.05 -30.66 -5.94
N ASN A 79 10.26 -31.16 -6.25
CA ASN A 79 10.48 -32.59 -6.48
C ASN A 79 10.12 -33.44 -5.24
N SER A 80 10.45 -32.96 -4.04
CA SER A 80 10.08 -33.66 -2.79
C SER A 80 8.58 -33.74 -2.56
N ILE A 81 7.79 -32.77 -3.05
CA ILE A 81 6.34 -32.78 -2.95
C ILE A 81 5.74 -33.66 -4.05
N GLN A 82 6.30 -33.62 -5.27
CA GLN A 82 5.81 -34.40 -6.41
C GLN A 82 6.04 -35.91 -6.28
N ASN A 83 7.11 -36.33 -5.61
CA ASN A 83 7.42 -37.75 -5.37
C ASN A 83 6.49 -38.43 -4.35
N GLU A 84 5.55 -37.69 -3.75
CA GLU A 84 4.56 -38.21 -2.82
C GLU A 84 3.30 -38.73 -3.54
N SER A 85 2.41 -39.39 -2.79
CA SER A 85 1.09 -39.79 -3.30
C SER A 85 0.34 -38.61 -3.93
N LEU A 86 -0.28 -38.85 -5.10
CA LEU A 86 -1.02 -37.84 -5.86
C LEU A 86 -2.04 -37.08 -5.00
N THR A 87 -2.73 -37.75 -4.08
CA THR A 87 -3.73 -37.12 -3.19
C THR A 87 -3.10 -36.11 -2.22
N SER A 88 -1.90 -36.40 -1.71
CA SER A 88 -1.12 -35.52 -0.83
C SER A 88 -0.67 -34.27 -1.59
N THR A 89 -0.11 -34.49 -2.78
CA THR A 89 0.38 -33.44 -3.68
C THR A 89 -0.73 -32.46 -4.06
N VAL A 90 -1.89 -32.96 -4.51
CA VAL A 90 -3.05 -32.13 -4.87
C VAL A 90 -3.56 -31.31 -3.68
N SER A 91 -3.57 -31.88 -2.48
CA SER A 91 -4.02 -31.17 -1.28
C SER A 91 -3.09 -30.01 -0.92
N ILE A 92 -1.77 -30.20 -0.99
CA ILE A 92 -0.78 -29.15 -0.70
C ILE A 92 -0.82 -28.05 -1.77
N PHE A 93 -0.84 -28.42 -3.05
CA PHE A 93 -0.89 -27.44 -4.14
C PHE A 93 -2.21 -26.67 -4.18
N SER A 94 -3.35 -27.31 -3.89
CA SER A 94 -4.63 -26.60 -3.82
C SER A 94 -4.66 -25.57 -2.70
N PHE A 95 -4.09 -25.87 -1.52
CA PHE A 95 -3.95 -24.90 -0.44
C PHE A 95 -3.01 -23.74 -0.82
N LEU A 96 -1.85 -24.05 -1.40
CA LEU A 96 -0.91 -23.02 -1.84
C LEU A 96 -1.49 -22.14 -2.95
N GLY A 97 -2.27 -22.74 -3.86
CA GLY A 97 -3.03 -22.02 -4.87
C GLY A 97 -4.12 -21.12 -4.28
N THR A 98 -4.75 -21.54 -3.17
CA THR A 98 -5.72 -20.68 -2.47
C THR A 98 -5.04 -19.49 -1.80
N LEU A 99 -3.87 -19.69 -1.18
CA LEU A 99 -3.08 -18.60 -0.62
C LEU A 99 -2.61 -17.61 -1.70
N ALA A 100 -2.13 -18.13 -2.84
CA ALA A 100 -1.74 -17.31 -3.98
C ALA A 100 -2.93 -16.51 -4.54
N ALA A 101 -4.13 -17.10 -4.59
CA ALA A 101 -5.34 -16.41 -5.02
C ALA A 101 -5.73 -15.28 -4.04
N ILE A 102 -5.58 -15.48 -2.74
CA ILE A 102 -5.84 -14.43 -1.73
C ILE A 102 -4.83 -13.28 -1.86
N GLU A 103 -3.54 -13.59 -2.02
CA GLU A 103 -2.52 -12.57 -2.24
C GLU A 103 -2.76 -11.79 -3.53
N PHE A 104 -3.12 -12.49 -4.60
CA PHE A 104 -3.50 -11.86 -5.86
C PHE A 104 -4.74 -10.97 -5.69
N LEU A 105 -5.73 -11.39 -4.91
CA LEU A 105 -6.89 -10.55 -4.59
C LEU A 105 -6.46 -9.24 -3.89
N PHE A 106 -5.53 -9.31 -2.94
CA PHE A 106 -5.00 -8.10 -2.29
C PHE A 106 -4.22 -7.20 -3.24
N PHE A 107 -3.48 -7.77 -4.19
CA PHE A 107 -2.85 -6.99 -5.26
C PHE A 107 -3.90 -6.27 -6.14
N ASN A 108 -5.01 -6.93 -6.48
CA ASN A 108 -6.10 -6.29 -7.22
C ASN A 108 -6.80 -5.20 -6.39
N TYR A 109 -6.91 -5.39 -5.07
CA TYR A 109 -7.39 -4.36 -4.13
C TYR A 109 -6.50 -3.13 -4.11
N TRP A 110 -5.18 -3.32 -4.09
CA TRP A 110 -4.25 -2.20 -4.17
C TRP A 110 -4.36 -1.40 -5.48
N THR A 111 -4.71 -2.06 -6.58
CA THR A 111 -4.71 -1.44 -7.91
C THR A 111 -6.04 -0.82 -8.32
N HIS A 112 -7.18 -1.48 -8.08
CA HIS A 112 -8.47 -0.99 -8.62
C HIS A 112 -9.75 -1.51 -7.94
N LEU A 113 -9.73 -2.54 -7.07
CA LEU A 113 -10.97 -3.05 -6.44
C LEU A 113 -11.49 -2.17 -5.30
N ASN A 114 -12.81 -2.11 -5.16
CA ASN A 114 -13.45 -1.50 -4.00
C ASN A 114 -13.44 -2.44 -2.78
N LEU A 115 -13.49 -1.87 -1.57
CA LEU A 115 -13.46 -2.62 -0.31
C LEU A 115 -14.55 -3.71 -0.24
N PHE A 116 -15.81 -3.38 -0.58
CA PHE A 116 -16.92 -4.34 -0.53
C PHE A 116 -16.76 -5.49 -1.55
N GLN A 117 -16.16 -5.23 -2.71
CA GLN A 117 -15.87 -6.26 -3.71
C GLN A 117 -14.78 -7.20 -3.19
N THR A 118 -13.71 -6.65 -2.64
CA THR A 118 -12.62 -7.42 -2.03
C THR A 118 -13.14 -8.27 -0.87
N LEU A 119 -13.97 -7.72 0.02
CA LEU A 119 -14.59 -8.49 1.11
C LEU A 119 -15.49 -9.62 0.57
N GLY A 120 -16.27 -9.35 -0.47
CA GLY A 120 -17.08 -10.37 -1.15
C GLY A 120 -16.24 -11.54 -1.67
N TYR A 121 -15.19 -11.25 -2.46
CA TYR A 121 -14.29 -12.28 -2.98
C TYR A 121 -13.50 -12.98 -1.88
N LEU A 122 -13.03 -12.24 -0.88
CA LEU A 122 -12.28 -12.79 0.25
C LEU A 122 -13.16 -13.73 1.08
N SER A 123 -14.46 -13.46 1.22
CA SER A 123 -15.38 -14.33 1.95
C SER A 123 -15.47 -15.72 1.31
N VAL A 124 -15.59 -15.78 -0.02
CA VAL A 124 -15.61 -17.04 -0.78
C VAL A 124 -14.25 -17.73 -0.70
N LEU A 125 -13.15 -17.00 -0.95
CA LEU A 125 -11.80 -17.56 -0.88
C LEU A 125 -11.45 -18.07 0.52
N SER A 126 -11.96 -17.45 1.58
CA SER A 126 -11.73 -17.88 2.97
C SER A 126 -12.34 -19.25 3.25
N VAL A 127 -13.55 -19.52 2.75
CA VAL A 127 -14.18 -20.85 2.86
C VAL A 127 -13.37 -21.90 2.13
N VAL A 128 -12.92 -21.60 0.91
CA VAL A 128 -12.07 -22.51 0.13
C VAL A 128 -10.75 -22.76 0.85
N ALA A 129 -10.09 -21.71 1.33
CA ALA A 129 -8.82 -21.78 2.05
C ALA A 129 -8.93 -22.58 3.34
N PHE A 130 -10.05 -22.49 4.05
CA PHE A 130 -10.31 -23.29 5.25
C PHE A 130 -10.37 -24.79 4.92
N ILE A 131 -11.11 -25.17 3.86
CA ILE A 131 -11.27 -26.57 3.46
C ILE A 131 -9.95 -27.14 2.92
N THR A 132 -9.27 -26.41 2.03
CA THR A 132 -7.99 -26.86 1.45
C THR A 132 -6.88 -26.87 2.50
N GLY A 133 -6.87 -25.90 3.41
CA GLY A 133 -5.92 -25.80 4.52
C GLY A 133 -6.02 -26.95 5.49
N GLN A 134 -7.23 -27.30 5.93
CA GLN A 134 -7.43 -28.44 6.83
C GLN A 134 -6.90 -29.75 6.22
N ARG A 135 -7.15 -29.96 4.91
CA ARG A 135 -6.67 -31.14 4.18
C ARG A 135 -5.14 -31.14 4.05
N ALA A 136 -4.54 -30.02 3.66
CA ALA A 136 -3.10 -29.89 3.51
C ALA A 136 -2.35 -30.11 4.84
N LEU A 137 -2.85 -29.54 5.95
CA LEU A 137 -2.25 -29.73 7.26
C LEU A 137 -2.38 -31.18 7.76
N THR A 138 -3.51 -31.84 7.50
CA THR A 138 -3.69 -33.27 7.82
C THR A 138 -2.66 -34.13 7.09
N VAL A 139 -2.40 -33.85 5.82
CA VAL A 139 -1.38 -34.54 5.01
C VAL A 139 0.02 -34.37 5.61
N VAL A 140 0.38 -33.14 6.00
CA VAL A 140 1.67 -32.86 6.65
C VAL A 140 1.79 -33.59 7.99
N GLN A 141 0.72 -33.62 8.78
CA GLN A 141 0.69 -34.37 10.05
C GLN A 141 0.86 -35.87 9.83
N GLN A 142 0.14 -36.45 8.86
CA GLN A 142 0.27 -37.87 8.53
C GLN A 142 1.70 -38.23 8.07
N LYS A 143 2.35 -37.34 7.31
CA LYS A 143 3.75 -37.50 6.91
C LYS A 143 4.68 -37.55 8.13
N ARG A 144 4.48 -36.67 9.12
CA ARG A 144 5.23 -36.70 10.38
C ARG A 144 5.01 -38.01 11.14
N ILE A 145 3.76 -38.45 11.27
CA ILE A 145 3.42 -39.68 12.01
C ILE A 145 4.06 -40.90 11.34
N ARG A 146 3.96 -41.03 10.01
CA ARG A 146 4.61 -42.11 9.26
C ARG A 146 6.12 -42.15 9.47
N HIS A 147 6.75 -40.98 9.60
CA HIS A 147 8.19 -40.90 9.85
C HIS A 147 8.57 -41.31 11.28
N THR A 148 7.74 -41.00 12.28
CA THR A 148 8.01 -41.32 13.69
C THR A 148 7.61 -42.74 14.09
N ASP A 149 6.53 -43.30 13.52
CA ASP A 149 6.06 -44.66 13.81
C ASP A 149 5.61 -45.37 12.52
N PRO A 150 6.51 -46.14 11.87
CA PRO A 150 6.24 -46.77 10.58
C PRO A 150 5.26 -47.95 10.68
N LYS A 151 4.84 -48.38 11.88
CA LYS A 151 3.92 -49.52 12.07
C LYS A 151 2.43 -49.12 12.13
N LYS A 152 2.12 -47.82 12.09
CA LYS A 152 0.76 -47.29 12.34
C LYS A 152 -0.06 -47.04 11.07
N THR A 153 0.32 -47.63 9.94
CA THR A 153 -0.42 -47.53 8.66
C THR A 153 -0.94 -48.88 8.22
#